data_AF-A0A7C1HHR0-F1
#
_entry.id   AF-A0A7C1HHR0-F1
#
_cell.length_a   1.000
_cell.length_b   1.000
_cell.length_c   1.000
_cell.angle_alpha   90.00
_cell.angle_beta   90.00
_cell.angle_gamma   90.00
#
_symmetry.space_group_name_H-M   'P 1'
#
loop_
_entity.id
_entity.type
_entity.pdbx_description
1 polymer ?
#
loop_
_entity_poly.entity_id
_entity_poly.type
_entity_poly.pdbx_seq_one_letter_code
_entity_poly.pdbx_strand_id
1 'polypeptide(L)'
;MQIDNTYLIASFKDRVLFLDQHAAHEKILYAQIMEQLQEGKMLEQVMLESCELESSEIVVEEIKDFLAENSGDIHLAASTLACKSAVRAGDYLDPEERVRLIKKLLETNLEQYTCPHGRPT
;
A
#
# COMPACT_ATOMS: atom_id res chain seq x y z
N MET A 1 5.04 11.71 -13.61
CA MET A 1 4.77 13.03 -12.98
C MET A 1 3.64 12.91 -11.99
N GLN A 2 3.48 13.84 -11.05
CA GLN A 2 2.38 13.87 -10.09
C GLN A 2 1.46 15.04 -10.43
N ILE A 3 0.15 14.83 -10.35
CA ILE A 3 -0.88 15.85 -10.56
C ILE A 3 -1.70 15.98 -9.29
N ASP A 4 -1.85 17.23 -8.83
CA ASP A 4 -2.66 17.60 -7.66
C ASP A 4 -2.36 16.77 -6.40
N ASN A 5 -1.09 16.38 -6.24
CA ASN A 5 -0.62 15.49 -5.16
C ASN A 5 -1.50 14.25 -4.93
N THR A 6 -2.12 13.73 -6.00
CA THR A 6 -3.12 12.66 -5.90
C THR A 6 -2.89 11.61 -6.97
N TYR A 7 -2.60 12.03 -8.20
CA TYR A 7 -2.43 11.11 -9.32
C TYR A 7 -0.99 11.05 -9.79
N LEU A 8 -0.49 9.85 -10.05
CA LEU A 8 0.74 9.63 -10.78
C LEU A 8 0.40 9.33 -12.25
N ILE A 9 0.99 10.13 -13.15
CA ILE A 9 0.91 9.90 -14.58
C ILE A 9 2.25 9.37 -15.08
N ALA A 10 2.22 8.20 -15.70
CA ALA A 10 3.37 7.58 -16.34
C ALA A 10 3.06 7.29 -17.81
N SER A 11 4.07 7.38 -18.66
CA SER A 11 3.97 6.91 -20.04
C SER A 11 4.78 5.64 -20.20
N PHE A 12 4.22 4.68 -20.93
CA PHE A 12 4.93 3.45 -21.28
C PHE A 12 4.52 3.04 -22.69
N LYS A 13 5.50 3.01 -23.60
CA LYS A 13 5.25 2.90 -25.05
C LYS A 13 4.25 3.99 -25.48
N ASP A 14 3.23 3.62 -26.24
CA ASP A 14 2.17 4.53 -26.73
C ASP A 14 0.95 4.57 -25.80
N ARG A 15 1.14 4.34 -24.50
CA ARG A 15 0.07 4.34 -23.49
C ARG A 15 0.39 5.30 -22.35
N VAL A 16 -0.67 5.90 -21.80
CA VAL A 16 -0.61 6.71 -20.59
C VAL A 16 -1.29 5.94 -19.46
N LEU A 17 -0.58 5.79 -18.35
CA LEU A 17 -1.10 5.24 -17.12
C LEU A 17 -1.44 6.38 -16.17
N PHE A 18 -2.62 6.29 -15.57
CA PHE A 18 -3.08 7.15 -14.48
C PHE A 18 -3.23 6.27 -13.25
N LEU A 19 -2.50 6.59 -12.20
CA LEU A 19 -2.50 5.83 -10.95
C LEU A 19 -2.96 6.76 -9.84
N ASP A 20 -3.97 6.35 -9.07
CA ASP A 20 -4.29 6.98 -7.80
C ASP A 20 -3.22 6.56 -6.78
N GLN A 21 -2.47 7.52 -6.24
CA GLN A 21 -1.35 7.24 -5.34
C GLN A 21 -1.80 6.58 -4.04
N HIS A 22 -2.99 6.93 -3.54
CA HIS A 22 -3.54 6.39 -2.31
C HIS A 22 -3.97 4.94 -2.55
N ALA A 23 -4.76 4.70 -3.60
CA ALA A 23 -5.22 3.34 -3.92
C ALA A 23 -4.05 2.39 -4.24
N ALA A 24 -3.01 2.90 -4.94
CA ALA A 24 -1.78 2.15 -5.20
C ALA A 24 -1.06 1.78 -3.89
N HIS A 25 -0.94 2.71 -2.95
CA HIS A 25 -0.26 2.45 -1.68
C HIS A 25 -1.07 1.51 -0.77
N GLU A 26 -2.40 1.65 -0.71
CA GLU A 26 -3.29 0.70 -0.03
C GLU A 26 -3.06 -0.72 -0.53
N LYS A 27 -2.96 -0.90 -1.85
CA LYS A 27 -2.75 -2.23 -2.45
C LYS A 27 -1.39 -2.82 -2.07
N ILE A 28 -0.33 -2.01 -2.08
CA ILE A 28 1.01 -2.44 -1.66
C ILE A 28 1.00 -2.90 -0.20
N LEU A 29 0.49 -2.06 0.70
CA LEU A 29 0.44 -2.37 2.13
C LEU A 29 -0.39 -3.61 2.42
N TYR A 30 -1.54 -3.75 1.76
CA TYR A 30 -2.37 -4.94 1.89
C TYR A 30 -1.62 -6.22 1.49
N ALA A 31 -0.95 -6.21 0.34
CA ALA A 31 -0.18 -7.35 -0.12
C ALA A 31 0.92 -7.74 0.88
N GLN A 32 1.63 -6.74 1.44
CA GLN A 32 2.66 -6.96 2.45
C GLN A 32 2.10 -7.56 3.75
N ILE A 33 0.99 -7.04 4.26
CA ILE A 33 0.33 -7.57 5.46
C ILE A 33 -0.11 -9.02 5.23
N MET A 34 -0.70 -9.31 4.07
CA MET A 34 -1.18 -10.65 3.74
C MET A 34 -0.02 -11.67 3.62
N GLU A 35 1.09 -11.29 2.99
CA GLU A 35 2.29 -12.12 2.91
C GLU A 35 2.84 -12.45 4.30
N GLN A 36 2.97 -11.44 5.17
CA GLN A 36 3.47 -11.63 6.54
C GLN A 36 2.56 -12.53 7.39
N LEU A 37 1.24 -12.38 7.27
CA LEU A 37 0.27 -13.24 7.95
C LEU A 37 0.31 -14.69 7.44
N GLN A 38 0.52 -14.91 6.14
CA GLN A 38 0.62 -16.26 5.55
C GLN A 38 1.91 -16.99 5.93
N GLU A 39 3.03 -16.27 6.05
CA GLU A 39 4.31 -16.85 6.45
C GLU A 39 4.41 -17.16 7.94
N GLY A 40 3.39 -16.79 8.74
CA GLY A 40 3.40 -16.97 10.20
C GLY A 40 4.53 -16.19 10.88
N LYS A 41 5.11 -15.20 10.19
CA LYS A 41 6.15 -14.35 10.75
C LYS A 41 5.48 -13.37 11.71
N MET A 42 5.89 -13.42 12.98
CA MET A 42 5.67 -12.30 13.90
C MET A 42 6.22 -11.05 13.22
N LEU A 43 5.47 -9.95 13.26
CA LEU A 43 5.79 -8.67 12.63
C LEU A 43 6.97 -7.98 13.34
N GLU A 44 8.12 -8.63 13.47
CA GLU A 44 9.35 -8.00 13.90
C GLU A 44 9.95 -7.23 12.72
N GLN A 45 9.73 -5.92 12.75
CA GLN A 45 10.54 -4.89 12.12
C GLN A 45 10.74 -5.07 10.60
N VAL A 46 9.88 -4.42 9.82
CA VAL A 46 10.21 -4.07 8.43
C VAL A 46 11.35 -3.05 8.49
N MET A 47 12.58 -3.55 8.43
CA MET A 47 13.78 -2.71 8.41
C MET A 47 13.76 -1.82 7.15
N LEU A 48 13.68 -0.52 7.42
CA LEU A 48 13.68 0.57 6.46
C LEU A 48 15.09 0.78 5.90
N GLU A 49 15.23 0.72 4.58
CA GLU A 49 16.35 1.38 3.89
C GLU A 49 15.83 2.65 3.21
N SER A 50 16.11 3.76 3.91
CA SER A 50 16.02 5.19 3.57
C SER A 50 15.08 5.60 2.42
N CYS A 51 13.94 6.18 2.80
CA CYS A 51 13.15 7.17 2.06
C CYS A 51 12.17 7.79 3.05
N GLU A 52 12.03 9.11 3.07
CA GLU A 52 11.03 9.82 3.88
C GLU A 52 9.60 9.66 3.32
N LEU A 53 9.22 8.45 2.91
CA LEU A 53 7.81 8.07 2.86
C LEU A 53 7.47 7.46 4.21
N GLU A 54 7.15 8.34 5.16
CA GLU A 54 6.63 7.99 6.48
C GLU A 54 5.59 6.88 6.33
N SER A 55 6.04 5.65 6.57
CA SER A 55 5.18 4.53 6.87
C SER A 55 4.44 4.90 8.14
N SER A 56 3.11 4.88 8.11
CA SER A 56 2.41 4.57 9.35
C SER A 56 2.97 3.22 9.83
N GLU A 57 3.55 3.19 11.01
CA GLU A 57 3.92 1.95 11.66
C GLU A 57 2.63 1.15 11.86
N ILE A 58 2.41 0.10 11.07
CA ILE A 58 1.40 -0.89 11.42
C ILE A 58 2.01 -1.69 12.55
N VAL A 59 1.63 -1.36 13.78
CA VAL A 59 2.15 -2.04 14.96
C VAL A 59 1.54 -3.45 15.00
N VAL A 60 2.39 -4.45 15.23
CA VAL A 60 1.99 -5.87 15.40
C VAL A 60 0.80 -6.04 16.32
N GLU A 61 0.82 -5.26 17.40
CA GLU A 61 -0.20 -5.28 18.44
C GLU A 61 -1.53 -4.72 17.92
N GLU A 62 -1.53 -3.67 17.09
CA GLU A 62 -2.75 -3.18 16.45
C GLU A 62 -3.40 -4.23 15.53
N ILE A 63 -2.58 -5.04 14.84
CA ILE A 63 -3.09 -6.18 14.04
C ILE A 63 -3.76 -7.21 14.93
N LYS A 64 -3.12 -7.60 16.03
CA LYS A 64 -3.64 -8.64 16.94
C LYS A 64 -4.93 -8.20 17.62
N ASP A 65 -4.96 -6.97 18.12
CA ASP A 65 -6.12 -6.40 18.79
C ASP A 65 -7.30 -6.31 17.80
N PHE A 66 -7.05 -5.81 16.59
CA PHE A 66 -8.08 -5.72 15.56
C PHE A 66 -8.59 -7.10 15.12
N LEU A 67 -7.71 -8.09 14.97
CA LEU A 67 -8.10 -9.47 14.65
C LEU A 67 -8.96 -10.09 15.76
N ALA A 68 -8.61 -9.87 17.03
CA ALA A 68 -9.37 -10.34 18.17
C ALA A 68 -10.77 -9.73 18.22
N GLU A 69 -10.91 -8.44 17.92
CA GLU A 69 -12.18 -7.72 17.87
C GLU A 69 -13.06 -8.10 16.67
N ASN A 70 -12.47 -8.53 15.56
CA ASN A 70 -13.17 -8.78 14.29
C ASN A 70 -13.28 -10.27 13.94
N SER A 71 -13.41 -11.14 14.94
CA SER A 71 -13.62 -12.59 14.77
C SER A 71 -12.52 -13.30 13.95
N GLY A 72 -11.31 -12.74 13.90
CA GLY A 72 -10.20 -13.28 13.13
C GLY A 72 -10.31 -13.12 11.61
N ASP A 73 -11.15 -12.19 11.10
CA ASP A 73 -11.18 -11.90 9.66
C ASP A 73 -9.91 -11.15 9.22
N ILE A 74 -8.97 -11.92 8.68
CA ILE A 74 -7.67 -11.45 8.21
C ILE A 74 -7.82 -10.46 7.05
N HIS A 75 -8.77 -10.67 6.14
CA HIS A 75 -8.93 -9.79 4.99
C HIS A 75 -9.50 -8.42 5.41
N LEU A 76 -10.44 -8.40 6.35
CA LEU A 76 -10.97 -7.17 6.93
C LEU A 76 -9.90 -6.41 7.71
N ALA A 77 -9.10 -7.12 8.50
CA ALA A 77 -7.98 -6.52 9.25
C ALA A 77 -6.94 -5.90 8.32
N ALA A 78 -6.44 -6.67 7.35
CA ALA A 78 -5.43 -6.19 6.40
C ALA A 78 -5.93 -5.00 5.58
N SER A 79 -7.19 -5.01 5.14
CA SER A 79 -7.77 -3.90 4.36
C SER A 79 -7.86 -2.63 5.20
N THR A 80 -8.35 -2.74 6.44
CA THR A 80 -8.53 -1.61 7.35
C THR A 80 -7.20 -0.96 7.71
N LEU A 81 -6.18 -1.77 8.00
CA LEU A 81 -4.86 -1.27 8.36
C LEU A 81 -4.16 -0.65 7.17
N ALA A 82 -4.18 -1.30 6.00
CA ALA A 82 -3.64 -0.72 4.78
C ALA A 82 -4.24 0.67 4.45
N CYS A 83 -5.56 0.84 4.69
CA CYS A 83 -6.22 2.14 4.49
C CYS A 83 -5.76 3.22 5.46
N LYS A 84 -5.64 2.91 6.75
CA LYS A 84 -5.13 3.85 7.76
C LYS A 84 -3.69 4.28 7.47
N SER A 85 -2.97 3.41 6.78
CA SER A 85 -1.54 3.46 6.59
C SER A 85 -1.05 4.01 5.26
N ALA A 86 -1.94 4.04 4.28
CA ALA A 86 -1.62 4.54 2.95
C ALA A 86 -1.39 6.05 2.95
N VAL A 87 -0.47 6.45 2.07
CA VAL A 87 -0.26 7.85 1.65
C VAL A 87 -1.60 8.43 1.24
N ARG A 88 -1.92 9.62 1.72
CA ARG A 88 -3.22 10.25 1.48
C ARG A 88 -3.20 11.05 0.18
N ALA A 89 -4.38 11.29 -0.36
CA ALA A 89 -4.54 12.31 -1.39
C ALA A 89 -4.15 13.67 -0.81
N GLY A 90 -3.23 14.38 -1.49
CA GLY A 90 -2.67 15.65 -1.03
C GLY A 90 -1.18 15.58 -0.64
N ASP A 91 -0.66 14.39 -0.40
CA ASP A 91 0.75 14.20 -0.03
C ASP A 91 1.65 14.32 -1.28
N TYR A 92 2.67 15.18 -1.18
CA TYR A 92 3.68 15.32 -2.23
C TYR A 92 4.62 14.12 -2.22
N LEU A 93 4.87 13.54 -3.40
CA LEU A 93 5.82 12.47 -3.60
C LEU A 93 6.95 12.95 -4.49
N ASP A 94 8.17 12.86 -4.00
CA ASP A 94 9.35 13.23 -4.79
C ASP A 94 9.53 12.28 -6.02
N PRO A 95 10.37 12.62 -6.99
CA PRO A 95 10.62 11.77 -8.15
C PRO A 95 11.03 10.33 -7.84
N GLU A 96 11.88 10.10 -6.84
CA GLU A 96 12.36 8.78 -6.47
C GLU A 96 11.27 7.96 -5.77
N GLU A 97 10.51 8.61 -4.91
CA GLU A 97 9.36 8.06 -4.20
C GLU A 97 8.27 7.57 -5.16
N ARG A 98 7.96 8.36 -6.19
CA ARG A 98 7.01 7.97 -7.24
C ARG A 98 7.46 6.72 -7.98
N VAL A 99 8.74 6.65 -8.33
CA VAL A 99 9.31 5.47 -8.99
C VAL A 99 9.27 4.26 -8.06
N ARG A 100 9.59 4.45 -6.78
CA ARG A 100 9.55 3.39 -5.76
C ARG A 100 8.12 2.85 -5.58
N LEU A 101 7.12 3.72 -5.48
CA LEU A 101 5.72 3.34 -5.37
C LEU A 101 5.28 2.51 -6.57
N ILE A 102 5.60 2.96 -7.80
CA ILE A 102 5.26 2.23 -9.03
C ILE A 102 5.95 0.86 -9.06
N LYS A 103 7.24 0.77 -8.71
CA LYS A 103 7.96 -0.51 -8.65
C LYS A 103 7.33 -1.49 -7.67
N LYS A 104 7.06 -1.04 -6.44
CA LYS A 104 6.38 -1.86 -5.43
C LYS A 104 5.00 -2.30 -5.89
N LEU A 105 4.23 -1.42 -6.54
CA LEU A 105 2.92 -1.77 -7.09
C LEU A 105 3.04 -2.89 -8.14
N LEU A 106 4.06 -2.86 -8.99
CA LEU A 106 4.33 -3.88 -10.01
C LEU A 106 4.78 -5.23 -9.42
N GLU A 107 5.33 -5.23 -8.20
CA GLU A 107 5.70 -6.45 -7.46
C GLU A 107 4.48 -7.13 -6.80
N THR A 108 3.37 -6.40 -6.65
CA THR A 108 2.10 -6.99 -6.14
C THR A 108 1.39 -7.82 -7.23
N ASN A 109 0.38 -8.60 -6.83
CA ASN A 109 -0.45 -9.32 -7.79
C ASN A 109 -1.21 -8.35 -8.72
N LEU A 110 -0.78 -8.28 -9.98
CA LEU A 110 -1.34 -7.40 -11.03
C LEU A 110 -2.63 -7.93 -11.67
N GLU A 111 -3.07 -9.15 -11.35
CA GLU A 111 -4.34 -9.69 -11.87
C GLU A 111 -5.57 -8.96 -11.29
N GLN A 112 -5.39 -8.18 -10.22
CA GLN A 112 -6.41 -7.34 -9.60
C GLN A 112 -6.06 -5.86 -9.79
N TYR A 113 -6.65 -5.19 -10.77
CA TYR A 113 -6.48 -3.74 -11.01
C TYR A 113 -7.31 -2.87 -10.03
N THR A 114 -7.52 -3.37 -8.81
CA THR A 114 -8.30 -2.68 -7.79
C THR A 114 -7.61 -2.79 -6.44
N CYS A 115 -7.71 -1.75 -5.62
CA CYS A 115 -7.34 -1.81 -4.22
C CYS A 115 -8.33 -2.72 -3.45
N PRO A 116 -8.00 -3.13 -2.21
CA PRO A 116 -8.87 -3.99 -1.39
C PRO A 116 -10.28 -3.43 -1.15
N HIS A 117 -10.44 -2.10 -1.24
CA HIS A 117 -11.74 -1.41 -1.13
C HIS A 117 -12.45 -1.20 -2.48
N GLY A 118 -11.88 -1.70 -3.58
CA GLY A 118 -12.49 -1.71 -4.91
C GLY A 118 -12.21 -0.49 -5.79
N ARG A 119 -11.31 0.43 -5.39
CA ARG A 119 -10.90 1.54 -6.27
C ARG A 119 -9.91 1.04 -7.34
N PRO A 120 -10.00 1.49 -8.60
CA PRO A 120 -9.02 1.11 -9.63
C PRO A 120 -7.59 1.51 -9.25
N THR A 121 -6.62 0.63 -9.54
CA THR A 121 -5.17 0.82 -9.31
C THR A 121 -4.36 0.46 -10.54
#